data_AF-A0A235I3I8-F1
#
_entry.id   AF-A0A235I3I8-F1
#
_cell.length_a   1.000
_cell.length_b   1.000
_cell.length_c   1.000
_cell.angle_alpha   90.00
_cell.angle_beta   90.00
_cell.angle_gamma   90.00
#
_symmetry.space_group_name_H-M   'P 1'
#
loop_
_entity.id
_entity.type
_entity.pdbx_description
1 polymer ?
#
loop_
_entity_poly.entity_id
_entity_poly.type
_entity_poly.pdbx_seq_one_letter_code
_entity_poly.pdbx_strand_id
1 'polypeptide(L)'
;MNLSFSFFNKLSLVISPVTELKQKNKIHDYRQQVCGGDYIFERLNEGTIGYMTGVGKSVKACDRIILQEGCESYQYQVEEIDYYSDPSDMWIALLKQIPND
;
A
#
# COMPACT_ATOMS: atom_id res chain seq x y z
N MET A 1 13.30 -20.15 2.91
CA MET A 1 13.39 -19.63 1.54
C MET A 1 13.66 -18.14 1.68
N ASN A 2 14.87 -17.67 1.36
CA ASN A 2 15.25 -16.25 1.53
C ASN A 2 15.00 -15.52 0.21
N LEU A 3 13.93 -14.74 0.14
CA LEU A 3 13.68 -13.84 -0.99
C LEU A 3 14.26 -12.46 -0.62
N SER A 4 15.52 -12.25 -0.97
CA SER A 4 16.15 -10.93 -0.91
C SER A 4 15.70 -10.14 -2.14
N PHE A 5 14.74 -9.25 -1.97
CA PHE A 5 14.38 -8.29 -3.01
C PHE A 5 15.11 -6.96 -2.78
N SER A 6 16.15 -6.71 -3.59
CA SER A 6 16.84 -5.42 -3.63
C SER A 6 16.08 -4.48 -4.57
N PHE A 7 15.12 -3.70 -4.07
CA PHE A 7 14.34 -2.73 -4.87
C PHE A 7 14.90 -1.31 -4.84
N PHE A 8 16.19 -1.14 -5.15
CA PHE A 8 16.72 0.19 -5.43
C PHE A 8 17.23 0.23 -6.87
N ASN A 9 16.44 0.80 -7.78
CA ASN A 9 16.92 1.56 -8.94
C ASN A 9 15.78 2.05 -9.84
N LYS A 10 15.37 3.31 -9.68
CA LYS A 10 15.55 4.38 -10.68
C LYS A 10 14.73 5.62 -10.29
N LEU A 11 15.42 6.63 -9.78
CA LEU A 11 14.92 8.00 -9.76
C LEU A 11 14.71 8.48 -11.19
N SER A 12 13.44 8.61 -11.58
CA SER A 12 13.02 9.43 -12.71
C SER A 12 12.35 10.67 -12.13
N LEU A 13 13.16 11.69 -11.80
CA LEU A 13 12.67 13.01 -11.41
C LEU A 13 12.09 13.71 -12.65
N VAL A 14 10.83 13.43 -12.96
CA VAL A 14 10.02 14.28 -13.84
C VAL A 14 9.29 15.27 -12.94
N ILE A 15 9.86 16.48 -12.81
CA ILE A 15 9.20 17.58 -12.10
C ILE A 15 8.16 18.16 -13.05
N SER A 16 6.97 17.56 -13.08
CA SER A 16 5.80 18.22 -13.68
C SER A 16 5.25 19.26 -12.69
N PRO A 17 4.81 20.45 -13.14
CA PRO A 17 4.12 21.39 -12.29
C PRO A 17 2.72 20.83 -11.98
N VAL A 18 2.64 19.99 -10.94
CA VAL A 18 1.37 19.46 -10.46
C VAL A 18 0.64 20.60 -9.80
N THR A 19 -0.41 21.08 -10.46
CA THR A 19 -1.50 21.78 -9.79
C THR A 19 -2.05 20.83 -8.74
N GLU A 20 -1.72 21.07 -7.46
CA GLU A 20 -2.26 20.34 -6.32
C GLU A 20 -3.78 20.59 -6.21
N LEU A 21 -4.54 19.93 -7.08
CA LEU A 21 -5.88 19.51 -6.71
C LEU A 21 -5.69 18.72 -5.43
N LYS A 22 -6.16 19.25 -4.29
CA LYS A 22 -6.23 18.53 -3.00
C LYS A 22 -6.95 17.20 -3.23
N GLN A 23 -6.24 16.18 -3.68
CA GLN A 23 -6.77 14.84 -3.80
C GLN A 23 -7.08 14.42 -2.38
N LYS A 24 -8.37 14.18 -2.12
CA LYS A 24 -8.79 13.63 -0.84
C LYS A 24 -8.20 12.23 -0.76
N ASN A 25 -7.26 12.04 0.16
CA ASN A 25 -6.74 10.74 0.52
C ASN A 25 -7.94 9.83 0.85
N LYS A 26 -7.98 8.67 0.21
CA LYS A 26 -9.07 7.71 0.36
C LYS A 26 -8.73 6.71 1.46
N ILE A 27 -9.78 6.10 2.01
CA ILE A 27 -9.67 4.95 2.91
C ILE A 27 -10.12 3.73 2.11
N HIS A 28 -9.25 2.73 2.02
CA HIS A 28 -9.52 1.45 1.37
C HIS A 28 -9.74 0.39 2.43
N ASP A 29 -10.97 -0.11 2.49
CA ASP A 29 -11.33 -1.17 3.42
C ASP A 29 -11.03 -2.54 2.81
N TYR A 30 -10.15 -3.29 3.46
CA TYR A 30 -9.75 -4.65 3.09
C TYR A 30 -10.19 -5.69 4.12
N ARG A 31 -10.97 -5.31 5.14
CA ARG A 31 -11.39 -6.23 6.21
C ARG A 31 -12.20 -7.44 5.72
N GLN A 32 -12.87 -7.30 4.58
CA GLN A 32 -13.69 -8.35 3.95
C GLN A 32 -12.98 -9.05 2.78
N GLN A 33 -11.71 -8.69 2.51
CA GLN A 33 -10.92 -9.26 1.41
C GLN A 33 -10.10 -10.45 1.91
N VAL A 34 -9.76 -11.37 1.01
CA VAL A 34 -9.07 -12.62 1.34
C VAL A 34 -7.56 -12.44 1.19
N CYS A 35 -6.83 -12.52 2.29
CA CYS A 35 -5.36 -12.59 2.27
C CYS A 35 -4.88 -13.85 1.53
N GLY A 36 -3.90 -13.70 0.64
CA GLY A 36 -3.43 -14.73 -0.29
C GLY A 36 -4.22 -14.81 -1.60
N GLY A 37 -5.41 -14.19 -1.67
CA GLY A 37 -6.23 -14.12 -2.89
C GLY A 37 -6.27 -12.71 -3.48
N ASP A 38 -6.84 -11.77 -2.74
CA ASP A 38 -7.03 -10.38 -3.18
C ASP A 38 -5.82 -9.49 -2.85
N TYR A 39 -5.10 -9.85 -1.80
CA TYR A 39 -3.89 -9.17 -1.36
C TYR A 39 -2.97 -10.09 -0.57
N ILE A 40 -1.70 -9.74 -0.47
CA ILE A 40 -0.73 -10.32 0.47
C ILE A 40 -0.12 -9.17 1.25
N PHE A 41 -0.04 -9.30 2.57
CA PHE A 41 0.61 -8.31 3.44
C PHE A 41 1.74 -8.96 4.24
N GLU A 42 2.95 -8.48 4.03
CA GLU A 42 4.18 -8.95 4.68
C GLU A 42 4.65 -7.90 5.69
N ARG A 43 4.46 -8.19 6.98
CA ARG A 43 4.88 -7.33 8.08
C ARG A 43 6.40 -7.30 8.23
N LEU A 44 6.91 -6.11 8.51
CA LEU A 44 8.31 -5.81 8.83
C LEU A 44 8.36 -5.03 10.17
N ASN A 45 9.53 -4.98 10.80
CA ASN A 45 9.78 -4.23 12.04
C ASN A 45 8.64 -4.37 13.09
N GLU A 46 8.41 -5.61 13.55
CA GLU A 46 7.43 -5.93 14.59
C GLU A 46 5.96 -5.58 14.22
N GLY A 47 5.68 -5.31 12.94
CA GLY A 47 4.33 -5.04 12.43
C GLY A 47 4.00 -3.57 12.22
N THR A 48 4.93 -2.66 12.52
CA THR A 48 4.73 -1.20 12.35
C THR A 48 4.84 -0.74 10.90
N ILE A 49 5.53 -1.51 10.05
CA ILE A 49 5.60 -1.32 8.60
C ILE A 49 5.40 -2.65 7.88
N GLY A 50 5.11 -2.62 6.60
CA GLY A 50 5.05 -3.85 5.80
C GLY A 50 4.80 -3.58 4.33
N TYR A 51 5.06 -4.59 3.50
CA TYR A 51 4.73 -4.53 2.08
C TYR A 51 3.37 -5.17 1.83
N MET A 52 2.53 -4.50 1.06
CA MET A 52 1.26 -5.06 0.60
C MET A 52 1.27 -5.15 -0.92
N THR A 53 1.06 -6.33 -1.46
CA THR A 53 0.70 -6.53 -2.87
C THR A 53 -0.79 -6.73 -2.95
N GLY A 54 -1.47 -5.99 -3.82
CA GLY A 54 -2.92 -6.07 -3.97
C GLY A 54 -3.35 -6.03 -5.42
N VAL A 55 -4.54 -6.57 -5.67
CA VAL A 55 -5.22 -6.51 -6.97
C VAL A 55 -6.40 -5.55 -6.89
N GLY A 56 -6.60 -4.79 -7.96
CA GLY A 56 -7.64 -3.81 -8.11
C GLY A 56 -7.48 -2.62 -7.16
N LYS A 57 -8.49 -1.76 -7.16
CA LYS A 57 -8.57 -0.49 -6.39
C LYS A 57 -7.49 0.52 -6.76
N SER A 58 -7.94 1.75 -7.04
CA SER A 58 -7.08 2.90 -7.35
C SER A 58 -6.38 3.44 -6.08
N VAL A 59 -5.63 2.60 -5.38
CA VAL A 59 -4.83 2.94 -4.19
C VAL A 59 -3.72 3.89 -4.61
N LYS A 60 -3.41 4.91 -3.78
CA LYS A 60 -2.33 5.87 -4.04
C LYS A 60 -1.53 6.16 -2.78
N ALA A 61 -0.35 6.76 -2.94
CA ALA A 61 0.41 7.31 -1.83
C ALA A 61 -0.47 8.27 -0.99
N CYS A 62 -0.25 8.26 0.32
CA CYS A 62 -1.01 8.96 1.35
C CYS A 62 -2.46 8.48 1.57
N ASP A 63 -2.97 7.51 0.80
CA ASP A 63 -4.22 6.82 1.14
C ASP A 63 -4.04 5.99 2.42
N ARG A 64 -5.18 5.59 3.01
CA ARG A 64 -5.23 4.68 4.15
C ARG A 64 -5.76 3.33 3.73
N ILE A 65 -5.24 2.27 4.33
CA ILE A 65 -5.71 0.89 4.19
C ILE A 65 -6.11 0.37 5.57
N ILE A 66 -7.28 -0.26 5.66
CA ILE A 66 -7.74 -0.96 6.86
C ILE A 66 -7.65 -2.46 6.62
N LEU A 67 -6.84 -3.14 7.43
CA LEU A 67 -6.70 -4.59 7.41
C LEU A 67 -7.35 -5.21 8.65
N GLN A 68 -7.97 -6.36 8.48
CA GLN A 68 -8.43 -7.21 9.58
C GLN A 68 -7.36 -8.27 9.84
N GLU A 69 -6.92 -8.39 11.08
CA GLU A 69 -6.02 -9.46 11.51
C GLU A 69 -6.56 -10.10 12.78
N GLY A 70 -7.07 -11.33 12.65
CA GLY A 70 -7.83 -11.97 13.72
C GLY A 70 -9.06 -11.14 14.08
N CYS A 71 -9.21 -10.80 15.36
CA CYS A 71 -10.31 -9.98 15.85
C CYS A 71 -10.04 -8.47 15.77
N GLU A 72 -8.81 -8.06 15.46
CA GLU A 72 -8.38 -6.67 15.48
C GLU A 72 -8.34 -6.04 14.10
N SER A 73 -8.63 -4.74 14.03
CA SER A 73 -8.47 -3.94 12.82
C SER A 73 -7.32 -2.95 12.96
N TYR A 74 -6.48 -2.89 11.95
CA TYR A 74 -5.31 -2.02 11.91
C TYR A 74 -5.41 -1.05 10.74
N GLN A 75 -5.03 0.20 10.98
CA GLN A 75 -4.92 1.23 9.96
C GLN A 75 -3.48 1.43 9.54
N TYR A 76 -3.29 1.55 8.22
CA TYR A 76 -2.00 1.83 7.62
C TYR A 76 -2.11 2.99 6.64
N GLN A 77 -1.10 3.86 6.62
CA GLN A 77 -0.91 4.83 5.55
C GLN A 77 -0.03 4.22 4.46
N VAL A 78 -0.36 4.49 3.20
CA VAL A 78 0.47 4.17 2.04
C VAL A 78 1.59 5.21 1.96
N GLU A 79 2.82 4.80 2.23
CA GLU A 79 4.01 5.66 2.13
C GLU A 79 4.48 5.74 0.68
N GLU A 80 4.64 4.58 0.05
CA GLU A 80 5.11 4.43 -1.33
C GLU A 80 4.26 3.37 -2.05
N ILE A 81 4.10 3.51 -3.37
CA ILE A 81 3.35 2.56 -4.20
C ILE A 81 3.90 2.51 -5.62
N ASP A 82 4.08 1.30 -6.13
CA ASP A 82 4.41 0.99 -7.51
C ASP A 82 3.29 0.14 -8.14
N TYR A 83 3.09 0.30 -9.44
CA TYR A 83 2.10 -0.44 -10.21
C TYR A 83 2.79 -1.35 -11.22
N TYR A 84 2.26 -2.57 -11.39
CA TYR A 84 2.80 -3.53 -12.35
C TYR A 84 2.32 -3.31 -13.79
N SER A 85 1.27 -2.51 -13.99
CA SER A 85 0.52 -2.38 -15.25
C SER A 85 -0.18 -1.02 -15.37
N ASP A 86 -0.55 -0.65 -16.60
CA ASP A 86 -1.48 0.44 -16.92
C ASP A 86 -2.61 -0.12 -17.81
N PRO A 87 -3.88 -0.16 -17.35
CA PRO A 87 -4.37 0.42 -16.10
C PRO A 87 -3.84 -0.32 -14.87
N SER A 88 -3.65 0.43 -13.79
CA SER A 88 -3.10 -0.01 -12.51
C SER A 88 -4.06 -0.94 -11.76
N ASP A 89 -4.18 -2.17 -12.25
CA ASP A 89 -4.97 -3.25 -11.66
C ASP A 89 -4.15 -4.13 -10.70
N MET A 90 -2.82 -3.97 -10.66
CA MET A 90 -1.96 -4.59 -9.67
C MET A 90 -0.92 -3.61 -9.14
N TRP A 91 -0.66 -3.67 -7.85
CA TRP A 91 0.27 -2.77 -7.19
C TRP A 91 0.99 -3.44 -6.02
N ILE A 92 2.13 -2.88 -5.66
CA ILE A 92 2.84 -3.14 -4.42
C ILE A 92 3.06 -1.82 -3.69
N ALA A 93 2.79 -1.80 -2.39
CA ALA A 93 2.89 -0.61 -1.57
C ALA A 93 3.66 -0.86 -0.29
N LEU A 94 4.43 0.13 0.13
CA LEU A 94 4.96 0.21 1.49
C LEU A 94 3.91 0.86 2.39
N LEU A 95 3.52 0.12 3.42
CA LEU A 95 2.54 0.54 4.40
C LEU A 95 3.21 0.84 5.73
N LYS A 96 2.74 1.90 6.39
CA LYS A 96 3.13 2.27 7.75
C LYS A 96 1.91 2.34 8.64
N GLN A 97 1.95 1.62 9.75
CA GLN A 97 0.86 1.60 10.71
C GLN A 97 0.65 2.99 11.32
N ILE A 98 -0.60 3.39 11.43
CA ILE A 98 -1.01 4.62 12.11
C ILE A 98 -1.95 4.28 13.27
N PRO A 99 -2.06 5.15 14.30
CA PRO A 99 -3.04 4.96 15.36
C PRO A 99 -4.46 4.83 14.80
N ASN A 100 -5.27 3.97 15.41
CA ASN A 100 -6.70 3.95 15.14
C ASN A 100 -7.32 5.24 15.72
N ASP A 101 -8.19 5.89 14.93
CA ASP A 101 -8.96 7.08 15.35
C ASP A 101 -9.93 6.75 16.50
#